data_AF-A0A8J3ESM2-F1
#
_entry.id   AF-A0A8J3ESM2-F1
#
_cell.length_a   1.000
_cell.length_b   1.000
_cell.length_c   1.000
_cell.angle_alpha   90.00
_cell.angle_beta   90.00
_cell.angle_gamma   90.00
#
_symmetry.space_group_name_H-M   'P 1'
#
loop_
_entity.id
_entity.type
_entity.pdbx_description
1 polymer ?
#
loop_
_entity_poly.entity_id
_entity_poly.type
_entity_poly.pdbx_seq_one_letter_code
_entity_poly.pdbx_strand_id
1 'polypeptide(L)' 'MSDPSWSFLLVGSFAAVGAAMALGTLAALLRYRRTGEFPGAEAGETVPRGRLIALWSRVGVGSVLAAIGVVVLQRNGLI' A
#
# COMPACT_ATOMS: atom_id res chain seq x y z
N MET A 1 -30.15 -3.92 -16.14
CA MET A 1 -29.43 -3.00 -15.24
C MET A 1 -28.81 -3.86 -14.16
N SER A 2 -27.57 -4.26 -14.36
CA SER A 2 -26.82 -5.08 -13.39
C SER A 2 -26.33 -4.15 -12.29
N ASP A 3 -26.85 -4.31 -11.08
CA ASP A 3 -26.33 -3.60 -9.90
C ASP A 3 -24.80 -3.73 -9.88
N PRO A 4 -24.04 -2.64 -9.66
CA PRO A 4 -22.63 -2.79 -9.33
C PRO A 4 -22.57 -3.63 -8.07
N SER A 5 -22.27 -4.92 -8.22
CA SER A 5 -22.33 -5.88 -7.13
C SER A 5 -21.61 -5.31 -5.92
N TRP A 6 -22.21 -5.38 -4.72
CA TRP A 6 -21.60 -4.90 -3.48
C TRP A 6 -20.15 -5.40 -3.31
N SER A 7 -19.87 -6.60 -3.79
CA SER A 7 -18.53 -7.18 -3.91
C SER A 7 -17.55 -6.35 -4.72
N PHE A 8 -17.99 -5.75 -5.82
CA PHE A 8 -17.15 -4.91 -6.68
C PHE A 8 -16.73 -3.61 -5.99
N LEU A 9 -17.67 -2.96 -5.29
CA LEU A 9 -17.37 -1.77 -4.49
C LEU A 9 -16.40 -2.10 -3.36
N LEU A 10 -16.62 -3.22 -2.66
CA LEU A 10 -15.73 -3.71 -1.61
C LEU A 10 -14.31 -3.97 -2.15
N VAL A 11 -14.18 -4.72 -3.25
CA VAL A 11 -12.87 -5.02 -3.84
C VAL A 11 -12.19 -3.75 -4.33
N GLY A 12 -12.91 -2.84 -4.98
CA GLY A 12 -12.38 -1.54 -5.41
C GLY A 12 -11.87 -0.70 -4.22
N SER A 13 -12.61 -0.64 -3.12
CA SER A 13 -12.19 0.04 -1.90
C SER A 13 -10.93 -0.60 -1.27
N PHE A 14 -10.87 -1.93 -1.17
CA PHE A 14 -9.68 -2.62 -0.67
C PHE A 14 -8.46 -2.41 -1.57
N ALA A 15 -8.66 -2.39 -2.88
CA ALA A 15 -7.60 -2.11 -3.84
C ALA A 15 -7.05 -0.68 -3.67
N ALA A 16 -7.94 0.31 -3.55
CA ALA A 16 -7.57 1.70 -3.34
C ALA A 16 -6.83 1.91 -2.01
N VAL A 17 -7.31 1.29 -0.93
CA VAL A 17 -6.65 1.33 0.38
C VAL A 17 -5.29 0.64 0.34
N GLY A 18 -5.20 -0.54 -0.29
CA GLY A 18 -3.93 -1.26 -0.47
C GLY A 18 -2.91 -0.43 -1.26
N ALA A 19 -3.34 0.21 -2.34
CA ALA A 19 -2.51 1.09 -3.14
C ALA A 19 -2.04 2.33 -2.36
N ALA A 20 -2.95 2.99 -1.64
CA ALA A 20 -2.62 4.17 -0.82
C ALA A 20 -1.63 3.80 0.31
N MET A 21 -1.83 2.65 0.96
CA MET A 21 -0.93 2.13 1.99
C MET A 21 0.46 1.82 1.42
N ALA A 22 0.53 1.15 0.27
CA ALA A 22 1.80 0.84 -0.39
C ALA A 22 2.56 2.11 -0.80
N LEU A 23 1.87 3.06 -1.44
CA LEU A 23 2.46 4.33 -1.88
C LEU A 23 2.90 5.20 -0.70
N GLY A 24 2.07 5.35 0.33
CA GLY A 24 2.40 6.13 1.52
C GLY A 24 3.61 5.56 2.26
N THR A 25 3.68 4.24 2.37
CA THR A 25 4.81 3.55 3.01
C THR A 25 6.08 3.61 2.17
N LEU A 26 5.97 3.48 0.84
CA LEU A 26 7.09 3.63 -0.09
C LEU A 26 7.65 5.06 -0.05
N ALA A 27 6.79 6.07 -0.03
CA ALA A 27 7.18 7.48 0.08
C ALA A 27 7.93 7.75 1.39
N ALA A 28 7.47 7.18 2.51
CA ALA A 28 8.17 7.26 3.80
C ALA A 28 9.56 6.61 3.74
N LEU A 29 9.68 5.44 3.11
CA LEU A 29 10.96 4.74 2.93
C LEU A 29 11.93 5.50 2.01
N LEU A 30 11.43 6.07 0.91
CA LEU A 30 12.22 6.90 -0.01
C LEU A 30 12.73 8.16 0.68
N ARG A 31 11.89 8.80 1.49
CA ARG A 31 12.28 9.94 2.31
C ARG A 31 13.37 9.55 3.32
N TYR A 32 13.17 8.45 4.06
CA TYR A 32 14.18 7.94 4.98
C TYR A 32 15.53 7.65 4.31
N ARG A 33 15.52 7.06 3.11
CA ARG A 33 16.74 6.80 2.34
C ARG A 33 17.47 8.09 1.94
N ARG A 34 16.74 9.18 1.70
CA ARG A 34 17.32 10.47 1.29
C ARG A 34 17.75 11.34 2.46
N THR A 35 16.94 11.42 3.52
CA THR A 35 17.15 12.35 4.63
C THR A 35 17.70 11.67 5.88
N GLY A 36 17.70 10.34 5.94
CA GLY A 36 18.04 9.59 7.16
C GLY A 36 16.98 9.67 8.26
N GLU A 37 15.88 10.40 8.03
CA GLU A 37 14.83 10.66 9.00
C GLU A 37 13.54 9.94 8.63
N PHE A 38 13.00 9.16 9.58
CA PHE A 38 11.73 8.46 9.39
C PHE A 38 10.58 9.37 9.87
N PRO A 39 9.51 9.54 9.09
CA PRO A 39 8.35 10.31 9.55
C PRO A 39 7.76 9.64 10.81
N GLY A 40 7.81 10.36 11.94
CA GLY A 40 7.35 9.88 13.26
C GLY A 40 8.41 9.16 14.09
N ALA A 41 9.69 9.18 13.70
CA ALA A 41 10.82 8.85 14.57
C ALA A 41 11.44 10.16 15.12
N GLU A 42 11.94 10.14 16.35
CA GLU A 42 12.65 11.30 16.89
C GLU A 42 13.97 11.53 16.13
N ALA A 43 14.39 12.80 16.00
CA ALA A 43 15.62 13.14 15.31
C ALA A 43 16.82 12.47 16.00
N GLY A 44 17.53 11.61 15.25
CA GLY A 44 18.67 10.82 15.77
C GLY A 44 18.32 9.39 16.21
N GLU A 45 17.05 8.98 16.16
CA GLU A 45 16.66 7.61 16.48
C GLU A 45 17.06 6.66 15.34
N THR A 46 17.96 5.71 15.62
CA THR A 46 18.33 4.68 14.65
C THR A 46 17.15 3.72 14.48
N VAL A 47 16.51 3.75 13.30
CA VAL A 47 15.39 2.86 13.00
C VAL A 47 15.88 1.41 13.05
N PRO A 48 15.39 0.58 14.00
CA PRO A 48 15.86 -0.79 14.12
C PRO A 48 15.50 -1.58 12.85
N ARG A 49 16.40 -2.46 12.41
CA ARG A 49 16.22 -3.27 11.19
C ARG A 49 14.87 -4.01 11.16
N GLY A 50 14.38 -4.47 12.32
CA GLY A 50 13.07 -5.10 12.46
C GLY A 50 11.90 -4.19 12.05
N ARG A 51 11.96 -2.90 12.37
CA ARG A 51 10.93 -1.91 11.98
C ARG A 51 10.97 -1.67 10.47
N LEU A 52 12.16 -1.57 9.89
CA LEU A 52 12.35 -1.50 8.43
C LEU A 52 11.74 -2.70 7.70
N ILE A 53 11.96 -3.92 8.20
CA ILE A 53 11.38 -5.15 7.63
C ILE A 53 9.83 -5.10 7.72
N ALA A 54 9.28 -4.66 8.84
CA ALA A 54 7.83 -4.51 9.00
C ALA A 54 7.21 -3.44 8.08
N LEU A 55 7.95 -2.36 7.78
CA LEU A 55 7.52 -1.36 6.79
C LEU A 55 7.53 -1.94 5.38
N TRP A 56 8.57 -2.69 5.01
CA TRP A 56 8.64 -3.37 3.72
C TRP A 56 7.56 -4.45 3.58
N SER A 57 7.23 -5.19 4.64
CA SER A 57 6.12 -6.15 4.59
C SER A 57 4.77 -5.44 4.39
N ARG A 58 4.56 -4.28 5.01
CA ARG A 58 3.38 -3.42 4.73
C ARG A 58 3.31 -2.97 3.28
N VAL A 59 4.44 -2.58 2.67
CA VAL A 59 4.50 -2.29 1.23
C VAL A 59 4.10 -3.51 0.42
N GLY A 60 4.68 -4.68 0.73
CA GLY A 60 4.38 -5.94 0.04
C GLY A 60 2.90 -6.30 0.11
N VAL A 61 2.30 -6.26 1.29
CA VAL A 61 0.87 -6.54 1.50
C VAL A 61 0.00 -5.54 0.74
N GLY A 62 0.30 -4.25 0.82
CA GLY A 62 -0.43 -3.21 0.09
C GLY A 62 -0.34 -3.39 -1.43
N SER A 63 0.84 -3.72 -1.95
CA SER A 63 1.04 -4.01 -3.38
C SER A 63 0.29 -5.27 -3.83
N VAL A 64 0.26 -6.33 -3.02
CA VAL A 64 -0.51 -7.55 -3.33
C VAL A 64 -2.02 -7.23 -3.38
N LEU A 65 -2.54 -6.49 -2.41
CA LEU A 65 -3.95 -6.07 -2.40
C LEU A 65 -4.29 -5.20 -3.62
N ALA A 66 -3.41 -4.26 -3.97
CA ALA A 66 -3.58 -3.44 -5.17
C ALA A 66 -3.57 -4.30 -6.45
N ALA A 67 -2.64 -5.25 -6.57
CA ALA A 67 -2.55 -6.15 -7.70
C ALA A 67 -3.80 -7.04 -7.83
N ILE A 68 -4.30 -7.59 -6.72
CA ILE A 68 -5.56 -8.36 -6.70
C ILE A 68 -6.71 -7.49 -7.19
N GLY A 69 -6.81 -6.25 -6.72
CA GLY A 69 -7.79 -5.28 -7.19
C GLY A 69 -7.74 -5.06 -8.70
N VAL A 70 -6.54 -4.81 -9.24
CA VAL A 70 -6.31 -4.63 -10.68
C VAL A 70 -6.70 -5.88 -11.48
N VAL A 71 -6.33 -7.08 -11.01
CA VAL A 71 -6.69 -8.33 -11.68
C VAL A 71 -8.21 -8.54 -11.69
N VAL A 72 -8.91 -8.19 -10.60
CA VAL A 72 -10.37 -8.24 -10.55
C VAL A 72 -10.98 -7.24 -11.52
N LEU A 73 -10.47 -6.01 -11.60
CA LEU A 73 -10.92 -5.01 -12.56
C LEU A 73 -10.74 -5.48 -14.02
N GLN A 74 -9.58 -6.04 -14.36
CA GLN A 74 -9.31 -6.61 -15.70
C GLN A 74 -10.25 -7.78 -16.03
N ARG A 75 -10.46 -8.70 -15.09
CA ARG A 75 -11.38 -9.85 -15.30
C ARG A 75 -12.82 -9.41 -15.52
N ASN A 76 -13.21 -8.25 -15.00
CA ASN A 76 -14.55 -7.68 -15.21
C ASN A 76 -14.63 -6.74 -16.43
N GLY A 77 -13.54 -6.60 -17.21
CA GLY A 77 -13.54 -5.84 -18.47
C GLY A 77 -13.65 -4.32 -18.30
N LEU A 78 -13.25 -3.78 -17.15
CA LEU A 78 -13.35 -2.35 -16.83
C LEU A 78 -12.08 -1.55 -17.17
N ILE A 79 -10.99 -2.23 -17.51
CA ILE A 79 -9.70 -1.70 -18.00
C ILE A 79 -9.05 -2.72 -18.92
#